data_AF-A0A1L8E962-F1
#
_entry.id   AF-A0A1L8E962-F1
#
_cell.length_a   1.000
_cell.length_b   1.000
_cell.length_c   1.000
_cell.angle_alpha   90.00
_cell.angle_beta   90.00
_cell.angle_gamma   90.00
#
_symmetry.space_group_name_H-M   'P 1'
#
loop_
_entity.id
_entity.type
_entity.pdbx_description
1 polymer ?
#
loop_
_entity_poly.entity_id
_entity_poly.type
_entity_poly.pdbx_seq_one_letter_code
_entity_poly.pdbx_strand_id
1 'polypeptide(L)'
;HNIIVIIGLSETAVMDVMSSSLQQQRIIVEQLRREASVDRQPISESCAAMMRYISQHEQDDYLLIGFSSQKVNPFREKSSCSVL
;
A
#
# COMPACT_ATOMS: atom_id res chain seq x y z
N HIS A 1 48.83 10.56 -25.96
CA HIS A 1 48.81 10.11 -24.56
C HIS A 1 47.54 10.56 -23.83
N ASN A 2 47.31 11.86 -23.58
CA ASN A 2 46.13 12.30 -22.80
C ASN A 2 44.77 11.96 -23.45
N ILE A 3 44.63 12.12 -24.77
CA ILE A 3 43.37 11.81 -25.50
C ILE A 3 43.02 10.32 -25.44
N ILE A 4 44.01 9.43 -25.59
CA ILE A 4 43.81 7.98 -25.56
C ILE A 4 43.36 7.52 -24.16
N VAL A 5 43.92 8.13 -23.11
CA VAL A 5 43.52 7.85 -21.72
C VAL A 5 42.08 8.31 -21.45
N ILE A 6 41.69 9.50 -21.93
CA ILE A 6 40.32 10.00 -21.78
C ILE A 6 39.31 9.09 -22.50
N ILE A 7 39.62 8.62 -23.71
CA ILE A 7 38.75 7.69 -24.44
C ILE A 7 38.58 6.37 -23.67
N GLY A 8 39.67 5.76 -23.19
CA GLY A 8 39.57 4.51 -22.41
C GLY A 8 38.83 4.68 -21.07
N LEU A 9 38.96 5.83 -20.40
CA LEU A 9 38.17 6.14 -19.20
C LEU A 9 36.68 6.32 -19.51
N SER A 10 36.35 6.89 -20.67
CA SER A 10 34.96 7.03 -21.10
C SER A 10 34.32 5.68 -21.44
N GLU A 11 35.03 4.77 -22.11
CA GLU A 11 34.53 3.44 -22.45
C GLU A 11 34.31 2.58 -21.19
N THR A 12 35.22 2.67 -20.22
CA THR A 12 35.08 1.95 -18.94
C THR A 12 33.91 2.47 -18.11
N ALA A 13 33.71 3.81 -18.05
CA ALA A 13 32.55 4.40 -17.39
C ALA A 13 31.22 3.98 -18.06
N VAL A 14 31.18 3.94 -19.40
CA VAL A 14 30.00 3.46 -20.14
C VAL A 14 29.73 1.99 -19.84
N MET A 15 30.77 1.14 -19.81
CA MET A 15 30.62 -0.28 -19.48
C MET A 15 30.09 -0.50 -18.04
N ASP A 16 30.53 0.31 -17.08
CA ASP A 16 30.07 0.25 -15.68
C ASP A 16 28.59 0.67 -15.54
N VAL A 17 28.19 1.75 -16.24
CA VAL A 17 26.77 2.19 -16.31
C VAL A 17 25.89 1.13 -17.00
N MET A 18 26.38 0.49 -18.07
CA MET A 18 25.67 -0.61 -18.72
C MET A 18 25.56 -1.84 -17.81
N SER A 19 26.60 -2.16 -17.03
CA SER A 19 26.58 -3.30 -16.11
C SER A 19 25.58 -3.09 -14.95
N SER A 20 25.55 -1.88 -14.38
CA SER A 20 24.63 -1.53 -13.29
C SER A 20 23.17 -1.48 -13.77
N SER A 21 22.91 -0.92 -14.95
CA SER A 21 21.57 -0.94 -15.55
C SER A 21 21.08 -2.36 -15.88
N LEU A 22 21.95 -3.23 -16.40
CA LEU A 22 21.63 -4.64 -16.61
C LEU A 22 21.33 -5.38 -15.29
N GLN A 23 22.07 -5.10 -14.23
CA GLN A 23 21.81 -5.67 -12.92
C GLN A 23 20.46 -5.21 -12.36
N GLN A 24 20.13 -3.92 -12.49
CA GLN A 24 18.81 -3.39 -12.12
C GLN A 24 17.68 -4.06 -12.90
N GLN A 25 17.85 -4.25 -14.22
CA GLN A 25 16.86 -4.95 -15.04
C GLN A 25 16.64 -6.40 -14.60
N ARG A 26 17.71 -7.12 -14.21
CA ARG A 26 17.58 -8.48 -13.68
C ARG A 26 16.77 -8.52 -12.40
N ILE A 27 17.01 -7.58 -11.48
CA ILE A 27 16.25 -7.47 -10.22
C ILE A 27 14.77 -7.20 -10.52
N ILE A 28 14.46 -6.30 -11.44
CA ILE A 28 13.08 -6.00 -11.84
C ILE A 28 12.42 -7.24 -12.44
N VAL A 29 13.10 -7.96 -13.33
CA VAL A 29 12.55 -9.19 -13.93
C VAL A 29 12.27 -10.25 -12.88
N GLU A 30 13.15 -10.43 -11.89
CA GLU A 30 12.92 -11.35 -10.78
C GLU A 30 11.73 -10.93 -9.92
N GLN A 31 11.58 -9.63 -9.64
CA GLN A 31 10.43 -9.09 -8.92
C GLN A 31 9.13 -9.32 -9.69
N LEU A 32 9.10 -9.03 -10.99
CA LEU A 32 7.91 -9.23 -11.84
C LEU A 32 7.54 -10.71 -11.95
N ARG A 33 8.52 -11.61 -12.00
CA ARG A 33 8.26 -13.07 -11.95
C ARG A 33 7.58 -13.48 -10.65
N ARG A 34 8.00 -12.92 -9.51
CA ARG A 34 7.33 -13.16 -8.22
C ARG A 34 5.90 -12.63 -8.24
N GLU A 35 5.67 -11.42 -8.74
CA GLU A 35 4.33 -10.83 -8.81
C GLU A 35 3.39 -11.58 -9.75
N ALA A 36 3.91 -12.07 -10.88
CA ALA A 36 3.16 -12.89 -11.83
C ALA A 36 2.80 -14.27 -11.25
N SER A 37 3.60 -14.79 -10.32
CA SER A 37 3.33 -16.06 -9.63
C SER A 37 2.33 -15.96 -8.47
N VAL A 38 1.77 -14.77 -8.20
CA VAL A 38 0.78 -14.62 -7.14
C VAL A 38 -0.58 -15.16 -7.60
N ASP A 39 -1.08 -16.18 -6.90
CA ASP A 39 -2.41 -16.71 -7.11
C ASP A 39 -3.47 -15.64 -6.81
N ARG A 40 -4.38 -15.41 -7.76
CA ARG A 40 -5.45 -14.42 -7.65
C ARG A 40 -6.78 -15.11 -7.39
N GLN A 41 -7.52 -14.60 -6.42
CA GLN A 41 -8.92 -15.00 -6.19
C GLN A 41 -9.84 -14.28 -7.18
N PRO A 42 -10.93 -14.91 -7.65
CA PRO A 42 -11.95 -14.23 -8.44
C PRO A 42 -12.47 -12.97 -7.75
N ILE A 43 -12.74 -11.93 -8.54
CA ILE A 43 -13.28 -10.66 -8.01
C ILE A 43 -14.65 -10.88 -7.36
N SER A 44 -15.49 -11.73 -7.95
CA SER A 44 -16.80 -12.08 -7.40
C SER A 44 -16.71 -12.63 -5.97
N GLU A 45 -15.79 -13.55 -5.71
CA GLU A 45 -15.57 -14.14 -4.39
C GLU A 45 -15.00 -13.12 -3.40
N SER A 46 -14.04 -12.31 -3.85
CA SER A 46 -13.44 -11.25 -3.04
C SER A 46 -14.48 -10.20 -2.62
N CYS A 47 -15.35 -9.78 -3.55
CA CYS A 47 -16.46 -8.89 -3.26
C CYS A 47 -17.47 -9.51 -2.31
N ALA A 48 -17.83 -10.79 -2.50
CA ALA A 48 -18.74 -11.49 -1.61
C ALA A 48 -18.19 -11.60 -0.18
N ALA A 49 -16.88 -11.85 -0.03
CA ALA A 49 -16.21 -11.87 1.26
C ALA A 49 -16.22 -10.49 1.94
N MET A 50 -15.92 -9.42 1.18
CA MET A 50 -16.00 -8.04 1.69
C MET A 50 -17.40 -7.68 2.15
N MET A 51 -18.43 -7.93 1.33
CA MET A 51 -19.83 -7.65 1.69
C MET A 51 -20.24 -8.43 2.94
N ARG A 52 -19.88 -9.71 3.03
CA ARG A 52 -20.16 -10.53 4.22
C ARG A 52 -19.51 -9.94 5.47
N TYR A 53 -18.25 -9.54 5.38
CA TYR A 53 -17.54 -8.95 6.51
C TYR A 53 -18.21 -7.65 6.97
N ILE A 54 -18.56 -6.77 6.03
CA ILE A 54 -19.24 -5.51 6.33
C ILE A 54 -20.58 -5.78 7.02
N SER A 55 -21.44 -6.62 6.45
CA SER A 55 -22.76 -6.92 7.04
C SER A 55 -22.69 -7.60 8.41
N GLN A 56 -21.61 -8.31 8.71
CA GLN A 56 -21.42 -8.90 10.05
C GLN A 56 -21.05 -7.87 11.12
N HIS A 57 -20.38 -6.78 10.73
CA HIS A 57 -19.85 -5.78 11.67
C HIS A 57 -20.59 -4.44 11.61
N GLU A 58 -21.50 -4.25 10.66
CA GLU A 58 -22.24 -2.99 10.48
C GLU A 58 -23.04 -2.59 11.73
N GLN A 59 -23.50 -3.56 12.53
CA GLN A 59 -24.25 -3.29 13.76
C GLN A 59 -23.38 -2.72 14.89
N ASP A 60 -22.09 -3.02 14.85
CA ASP A 60 -21.10 -2.51 15.81
C ASP A 60 -20.45 -1.20 15.32
N ASP A 61 -20.77 -0.76 14.10
CA ASP A 61 -20.31 0.50 13.55
C ASP A 61 -21.16 1.66 14.09
N TYR A 62 -20.66 2.32 15.12
CA TYR A 62 -21.28 3.50 15.73
C TYR A 62 -21.41 4.70 14.78
N LEU A 63 -20.66 4.75 13.67
CA LEU A 63 -20.81 5.82 12.68
C LEU A 63 -21.97 5.54 11.73
N LEU A 64 -22.35 4.27 11.56
CA LEU A 64 -23.47 3.86 10.72
C LEU A 64 -24.77 3.80 11.51
N ILE A 65 -24.79 3.06 12.63
CA ILE A 65 -25.99 2.82 13.45
C ILE A 65 -26.22 3.94 14.47
N GLY A 66 -25.16 4.66 14.84
CA GLY A 66 -25.18 5.61 15.94
C GLY A 66 -25.04 4.93 17.30
N PHE A 67 -24.92 5.74 18.35
CA PHE A 67 -24.90 5.24 19.71
C PHE A 67 -26.31 4.95 20.21
N SER A 68 -26.52 3.79 20.83
CA SER A 68 -27.80 3.38 21.44
C SER A 68 -28.29 4.36 22.51
N SER A 69 -27.37 5.07 23.15
CA SER A 69 -27.67 6.22 23.99
C SER A 69 -26.54 7.23 23.88
N GLN A 70 -26.90 8.51 23.97
CA GLN A 70 -25.92 9.58 24.05
C GLN A 70 -24.95 9.41 25.23
N LYS A 71 -25.32 8.68 26.30
CA LYS A 71 -24.42 8.40 27.43
C LYS A 71 -23.25 7.47 27.10
N VAL A 72 -23.38 6.65 26.05
CA VAL A 72 -22.33 5.71 25.61
C VAL A 72 -21.38 6.36 24.60
N ASN A 73 -21.76 7.50 24.03
CA ASN A 73 -20.91 8.29 23.15
C ASN A 73 -19.81 8.99 23.97
N PRO A 74 -18.52 8.65 23.79
CA PRO A 74 -17.41 9.31 24.49
C PRO A 74 -17.30 10.81 24.17
N PHE A 75 -17.83 11.22 23.01
CA PHE A 75 -17.83 12.61 22.53
C PHE A 75 -19.14 13.35 22.83
N ARG A 76 -20.02 12.81 23.68
CA ARG A 76 -21.25 13.49 24.07
C ARG A 76 -20.93 14.84 24.73
N GLU A 77 -21.69 15.87 24.36
CA GLU A 77 -21.72 17.09 25.16
C GLU A 77 -22.14 16.76 26.60
N LYS A 78 -21.30 17.15 27.55
CA LYS A 78 -21.65 17.13 28.96
C LYS A 78 -22.71 18.21 29.14
N SER A 79 -23.95 17.81 29.47
CA SER A 79 -24.96 18.77 29.91
C SER A 79 -24.39 19.52 31.11
N SER A 80 -24.06 20.80 30.94
CA SER A 80 -23.75 21.69 32.05
C SER A 80 -24.99 21.73 32.94
N CYS A 81 -24.99 20.99 34.04
CA CYS A 81 -25.96 21.21 35.10
C CYS A 81 -25.60 22.56 35.72
N SER A 82 -26.24 23.63 35.25
CA SER A 82 -26.32 24.87 35.99
C SER A 82 -27.30 24.60 37.14
N VAL A 83 -26.78 24.36 38.34
CA VAL A 83 -27.60 24.50 39.54
C VAL A 83 -27.77 26.01 39.73
N LEU A 84 -28.98 26.51 39.51
CA LEU A 84 -29.44 27.85 39.90
C LEU A 84 -30.71 27.70 40.74
#